data_AF-A0A6L4A636-F1
#
_entry.id   AF-A0A6L4A636-F1
#
_cell.length_a   1.000
_cell.length_b   1.000
_cell.length_c   1.000
_cell.angle_alpha   90.00
_cell.angle_beta   90.00
_cell.angle_gamma   90.00
#
_symmetry.space_group_name_H-M   'P 1'
#
loop_
_entity.id
_entity.type
_entity.pdbx_description
1 polymer ?
#
loop_
_entity_poly.entity_id
_entity_poly.type
_entity_poly.pdbx_seq_one_letter_code
_entity_poly.pdbx_strand_id
1 'polypeptide(L)'
;MTNPPVDVQQYGQSIWLDFIHRSSLEDGEMQKYIDEFGVIGVTSNPAIFQKAIGESDSYDSAIMHMLDLDAYSIYEKLAIADIQKALDLFRPIYDRSHKQDGYVSLEVSPLIAHDTQTTITEALRLFKVVDRPNLMVKIPSTPAGIPAIEEAIAAGVNVNVTLIFAVQNYEEVALAYIRGLERRLAAGGDVRHVASVASFFLSRIDTM
;
A
#
# COMPACT_ATOMS: atom_id res chain seq x y z
N MET A 1 9.60 -19.39 24.31
CA MET A 1 10.35 -19.36 23.04
C MET A 1 10.34 -17.92 22.57
N THR A 2 11.47 -17.39 22.10
CA THR A 2 11.54 -16.05 21.50
C THR A 2 10.80 -16.07 20.17
N ASN A 3 10.13 -14.98 19.83
CA ASN A 3 9.41 -14.82 18.57
C ASN A 3 10.00 -13.58 17.88
N PRO A 4 11.09 -13.73 17.10
CA PRO A 4 11.86 -12.58 16.62
C PRO A 4 11.03 -11.51 15.87
N PRO A 5 10.05 -11.87 15.00
CA PRO A 5 9.13 -10.91 14.39
C PRO A 5 8.29 -10.09 15.38
N VAL A 6 7.97 -10.64 16.55
CA VAL A 6 7.27 -9.93 17.63
C VAL A 6 8.27 -9.16 18.50
N ASP A 7 9.40 -9.79 18.85
CA ASP A 7 10.42 -9.22 19.73
C ASP A 7 11.03 -7.94 19.14
N VAL A 8 11.11 -7.80 17.81
CA VAL A 8 11.67 -6.59 17.18
C VAL A 8 10.80 -5.35 17.39
N GLN A 9 9.50 -5.53 17.64
CA GLN A 9 8.54 -4.43 17.80
C GLN A 9 8.79 -3.61 19.06
N GLN A 10 9.40 -4.20 20.09
CA GLN A 10 9.81 -3.47 21.30
C GLN A 10 10.88 -2.39 21.02
N TYR A 11 11.54 -2.48 19.86
CA TYR A 11 12.52 -1.49 19.38
C TYR A 11 11.89 -0.46 18.42
N GLY A 12 10.57 -0.45 18.26
CA GLY A 12 9.85 0.50 17.41
C GLY A 12 9.84 0.13 15.91
N GLN A 13 10.09 -1.14 15.57
CA GLN A 13 10.04 -1.61 14.19
C GLN A 13 8.78 -2.45 13.94
N SER A 14 7.92 -1.97 13.05
CA SER A 14 6.75 -2.70 12.58
C SER A 14 7.12 -3.73 11.51
N ILE A 15 6.52 -4.93 11.58
CA ILE A 15 6.70 -5.99 10.59
C ILE A 15 5.48 -6.09 9.69
N TRP A 16 5.70 -5.91 8.39
CA TRP A 16 4.67 -6.02 7.35
C TRP A 16 5.00 -7.19 6.42
N LEU A 17 3.97 -7.83 5.86
CA LEU A 17 4.14 -8.86 4.84
C LEU A 17 4.18 -8.23 3.44
N ASP A 18 5.17 -8.62 2.63
CA ASP A 18 5.26 -8.22 1.21
C ASP A 18 4.64 -9.26 0.28
N PHE A 19 3.37 -9.57 0.56
CA PHE A 19 2.62 -10.60 -0.13
C PHE A 19 1.11 -10.50 0.17
N ILE A 20 0.28 -10.79 -0.83
CA ILE A 20 -1.17 -10.93 -0.67
C ILE A 20 -1.69 -12.00 -1.63
N HIS A 21 -2.44 -12.97 -1.10
CA HIS A 21 -3.13 -14.00 -1.87
C HIS A 21 -4.55 -14.14 -1.34
N ARG A 22 -5.52 -14.39 -2.23
CA ARG A 22 -6.92 -14.54 -1.84
C ARG A 22 -7.14 -15.68 -0.86
N SER A 23 -6.48 -16.82 -1.06
CA SER A 23 -6.60 -17.96 -0.15
C SER A 23 -6.23 -17.58 1.29
N SER A 24 -5.10 -16.88 1.47
CA SER A 24 -4.62 -16.51 2.82
C SER A 24 -5.54 -15.54 3.54
N LEU A 25 -6.34 -14.77 2.80
CA LEU A 25 -7.37 -13.88 3.35
C LEU A 25 -8.66 -14.63 3.75
N GLU A 26 -8.89 -15.83 3.21
CA GLU A 26 -10.14 -16.58 3.37
C GLU A 26 -10.00 -17.81 4.27
N ASP A 27 -8.83 -18.44 4.31
CA ASP A 27 -8.56 -19.67 5.04
C ASP A 27 -8.01 -19.45 6.47
N GLY A 28 -7.82 -18.18 6.86
CA GLY A 28 -7.31 -17.78 8.18
C GLY A 28 -5.79 -17.73 8.29
N GLU A 29 -5.04 -17.99 7.23
CA GLU A 29 -3.57 -17.88 7.24
C GLU A 29 -3.11 -16.44 7.54
N MET A 30 -3.77 -15.43 6.96
CA MET A 30 -3.47 -14.02 7.26
C MET A 30 -3.73 -13.69 8.74
N GLN A 31 -4.81 -14.22 9.32
CA GLN A 31 -5.10 -14.06 10.74
C GLN A 31 -4.02 -14.72 11.61
N LYS A 32 -3.53 -15.89 11.20
CA LYS A 32 -2.40 -16.56 11.83
C LYS A 32 -1.12 -15.72 11.78
N TYR A 33 -0.83 -15.06 10.65
CA TYR A 33 0.30 -14.14 10.55
C TYR A 33 0.20 -12.96 11.52
N ILE A 34 -1.01 -12.41 11.69
CA ILE A 34 -1.27 -11.34 12.66
C ILE A 34 -1.05 -11.85 14.09
N ASP A 35 -1.66 -12.98 14.45
CA ASP A 35 -1.73 -13.45 15.83
C ASP A 35 -0.44 -14.13 16.30
N GLU A 36 0.21 -14.91 15.44
CA GLU A 36 1.38 -15.70 15.79
C GLU A 36 2.70 -15.02 15.44
N PHE A 37 2.74 -14.16 14.42
CA PHE A 37 4.00 -13.53 13.95
C PHE A 37 4.01 -12.01 14.13
N GLY A 38 2.95 -11.43 14.70
CA GLY A 38 2.88 -9.99 14.97
C GLY A 38 2.89 -9.14 13.71
N VAL A 39 2.41 -9.67 12.57
CA VAL A 39 2.29 -8.88 11.35
C VAL A 39 1.27 -7.77 11.55
N ILE A 40 1.66 -6.53 11.22
CA ILE A 40 0.84 -5.33 11.45
C ILE A 40 0.65 -4.45 10.21
N GLY A 41 0.98 -4.98 9.03
CA GLY A 41 0.63 -4.37 7.75
C GLY A 41 0.95 -5.29 6.57
N VAL A 42 0.50 -4.91 5.39
CA VAL A 42 0.71 -5.67 4.15
C VAL A 42 1.04 -4.74 2.99
N THR A 43 1.97 -5.16 2.12
CA THR A 43 2.22 -4.52 0.83
C THR A 43 1.81 -5.43 -0.32
N SER A 44 1.26 -4.83 -1.36
CA SER A 44 1.07 -5.46 -2.67
C SER A 44 1.87 -4.71 -3.74
N ASN A 45 1.99 -5.34 -4.91
CA ASN A 45 2.51 -4.75 -6.14
C ASN A 45 1.99 -5.57 -7.34
N PRO A 46 2.12 -5.07 -8.58
CA PRO A 46 1.60 -5.77 -9.76
C PRO A 46 2.17 -7.19 -9.94
N ALA A 47 3.42 -7.44 -9.56
CA ALA A 47 4.02 -8.78 -9.68
C ALA A 47 3.45 -9.77 -8.66
N ILE A 48 3.12 -9.31 -7.44
CA ILE A 48 2.42 -10.13 -6.43
C ILE A 48 1.04 -10.54 -6.97
N PHE A 49 0.26 -9.60 -7.53
CA PHE A 49 -1.04 -9.93 -8.10
C PHE A 49 -0.95 -10.81 -9.35
N GLN A 50 0.05 -10.60 -10.21
CA GLN A 50 0.27 -11.47 -11.37
C GLN A 50 0.45 -12.93 -10.95
N LYS A 51 1.26 -13.18 -9.92
CA LYS A 51 1.44 -14.54 -9.37
C LYS A 51 0.17 -15.04 -8.70
N ALA A 52 -0.45 -14.22 -7.85
CA ALA A 52 -1.67 -14.59 -7.13
C ALA A 52 -2.79 -15.03 -8.09
N ILE A 53 -3.04 -14.23 -9.13
CA ILE A 53 -4.13 -14.45 -10.08
C ILE A 53 -3.73 -15.49 -11.13
N GLY A 54 -2.50 -15.46 -11.62
CA GLY A 54 -2.05 -16.30 -12.74
C GLY A 54 -1.58 -17.70 -12.35
N GLU A 55 -1.22 -17.93 -11.08
CA GLU A 55 -0.66 -19.20 -10.59
C GLU A 55 -1.57 -19.89 -9.57
N SER A 56 -2.83 -19.46 -9.42
CA SER A 56 -3.83 -20.10 -8.55
C SER A 56 -5.22 -20.17 -9.20
N ASP A 57 -6.07 -21.05 -8.68
CA ASP A 57 -7.48 -21.20 -9.05
C ASP A 57 -8.43 -20.35 -8.17
N SER A 58 -7.89 -19.62 -7.19
CA SER A 58 -8.66 -18.86 -6.19
C SER A 58 -9.52 -17.74 -6.81
N TYR A 59 -9.27 -17.38 -8.05
CA TYR A 59 -9.95 -16.29 -8.76
C TYR A 59 -10.94 -16.77 -9.81
N ASP A 60 -10.93 -18.05 -10.18
CA ASP A 60 -11.70 -18.60 -11.30
C ASP A 60 -13.19 -18.30 -11.17
N SER A 61 -13.78 -18.59 -10.01
CA SER A 61 -15.20 -18.34 -9.78
C SER A 61 -15.56 -16.86 -9.93
N ALA A 62 -14.69 -15.94 -9.48
CA ALA A 62 -14.95 -14.51 -9.60
C ALA A 62 -14.80 -14.05 -11.06
N ILE A 63 -13.78 -14.53 -11.77
CA ILE A 63 -13.51 -14.21 -13.18
C ILE A 63 -14.68 -14.64 -14.07
N MET A 64 -15.27 -15.81 -13.81
CA MET A 64 -16.44 -16.31 -14.56
C MET A 64 -17.66 -15.37 -14.51
N HIS A 65 -17.75 -14.48 -13.52
CA HIS A 65 -18.80 -13.47 -13.40
C HIS A 65 -18.44 -12.11 -14.03
N MET A 66 -17.28 -11.99 -14.66
CA MET A 66 -16.73 -10.73 -15.19
C MET A 66 -16.22 -10.86 -16.64
N LEU A 67 -16.66 -11.89 -17.37
CA LEU A 67 -16.20 -12.20 -18.73
C LEU A 67 -16.56 -11.13 -19.78
N ASP A 68 -17.44 -10.20 -19.44
CA ASP A 68 -17.85 -9.05 -20.26
C ASP A 68 -16.90 -7.84 -20.14
N LEU A 69 -15.97 -7.88 -19.18
CA LEU A 69 -15.00 -6.81 -18.92
C LEU A 69 -13.66 -7.06 -19.63
N ASP A 70 -12.90 -6.00 -19.86
CA ASP A 70 -11.52 -6.12 -20.31
C ASP A 70 -10.60 -6.63 -19.17
N ALA A 71 -9.43 -7.15 -19.54
CA ALA A 71 -8.50 -7.77 -18.60
C ALA A 71 -8.04 -6.84 -17.46
N TYR A 72 -7.86 -5.53 -17.73
CA TYR A 72 -7.47 -4.58 -16.71
C TYR A 72 -8.61 -4.34 -15.72
N SER A 73 -9.84 -4.18 -16.21
CA SER A 73 -11.03 -4.05 -15.38
C SER A 73 -11.27 -5.29 -14.50
N ILE A 74 -11.02 -6.50 -15.02
CA ILE A 74 -11.09 -7.73 -14.21
C ILE A 74 -10.01 -7.71 -13.11
N TYR A 75 -8.75 -7.47 -13.48
CA TYR A 75 -7.63 -7.37 -12.52
C TYR A 75 -7.95 -6.38 -11.41
N GLU A 76 -8.37 -5.17 -11.76
CA GLU A 76 -8.60 -4.10 -10.79
C GLU A 76 -9.72 -4.48 -9.80
N LYS A 77 -10.83 -5.05 -10.29
CA LYS A 77 -11.90 -5.52 -9.42
C LYS A 77 -11.43 -6.59 -8.44
N LEU A 78 -10.62 -7.55 -8.90
CA LEU A 78 -10.08 -8.60 -8.04
C LEU A 78 -9.10 -8.04 -7.00
N ALA A 79 -8.18 -7.18 -7.44
CA ALA A 79 -7.18 -6.56 -6.57
C ALA A 79 -7.85 -5.68 -5.50
N ILE A 80 -8.81 -4.83 -5.87
CA ILE A 80 -9.55 -3.99 -4.92
C ILE A 80 -10.30 -4.84 -3.90
N ALA A 81 -10.97 -5.91 -4.32
CA ALA A 81 -11.70 -6.79 -3.41
C ALA A 81 -10.78 -7.44 -2.37
N ASP A 82 -9.60 -7.92 -2.78
CA ASP A 82 -8.63 -8.54 -1.87
C ASP A 82 -7.99 -7.51 -0.93
N ILE A 83 -7.69 -6.32 -1.45
CA ILE A 83 -7.18 -5.20 -0.64
C ILE A 83 -8.21 -4.77 0.40
N GLN A 84 -9.49 -4.69 0.05
CA GLN A 84 -10.56 -4.38 1.01
C GLN A 84 -10.65 -5.44 2.11
N LYS A 85 -10.61 -6.73 1.75
CA LYS A 85 -10.59 -7.83 2.73
C LYS A 85 -9.39 -7.72 3.67
N ALA A 86 -8.20 -7.50 3.14
CA ALA A 86 -6.99 -7.30 3.94
C ALA A 86 -7.14 -6.08 4.85
N LEU A 87 -7.61 -4.94 4.33
CA LEU A 87 -7.82 -3.73 5.12
C LEU A 87 -8.80 -3.95 6.29
N ASP A 88 -9.84 -4.75 6.07
CA ASP A 88 -10.81 -5.11 7.11
C ASP A 88 -10.17 -6.02 8.19
N LEU A 89 -9.30 -6.96 7.81
CA LEU A 89 -8.51 -7.77 8.76
C LEU A 89 -7.53 -6.93 9.60
N PHE A 90 -6.89 -5.92 8.98
CA PHE A 90 -5.93 -5.05 9.67
C PHE A 90 -6.58 -3.86 10.38
N ARG A 91 -7.89 -3.64 10.23
CA ARG A 91 -8.61 -2.52 10.85
C ARG A 91 -8.51 -2.48 12.38
N PRO A 92 -8.62 -3.60 13.12
CA PRO A 92 -8.44 -3.58 14.57
C PRO A 92 -7.04 -3.14 15.01
N ILE A 93 -6.01 -3.42 14.20
CA ILE A 93 -4.63 -2.95 14.44
C ILE A 93 -4.58 -1.44 14.24
N TYR A 94 -5.10 -0.94 13.11
CA TYR A 94 -5.16 0.48 12.81
C TYR A 94 -5.84 1.29 13.92
N ASP A 95 -6.97 0.80 14.44
CA ASP A 95 -7.70 1.49 15.50
C ASP A 95 -6.93 1.46 16.84
N ARG A 96 -6.38 0.31 17.25
CA ARG A 96 -5.67 0.16 18.54
C ARG A 96 -4.28 0.79 18.56
N SER A 97 -3.62 0.90 17.41
CA SER A 97 -2.32 1.57 17.26
C SER A 97 -2.46 3.08 17.08
N HIS A 98 -3.67 3.63 17.26
CA HIS A 98 -3.95 5.04 16.98
C HIS A 98 -3.47 5.48 15.59
N LYS A 99 -3.73 4.64 14.58
CA LYS A 99 -3.41 4.86 13.16
C LYS A 99 -1.92 4.85 12.83
N GLN A 100 -1.06 4.35 13.72
CA GLN A 100 0.36 4.16 13.43
C GLN A 100 0.64 2.95 12.52
N ASP A 101 -0.15 1.88 12.65
CA ASP A 101 -0.01 0.62 11.91
C ASP A 101 -1.36 0.16 11.34
N GLY A 102 -1.44 -1.08 10.85
CA GLY A 102 -2.65 -1.68 10.31
C GLY A 102 -2.95 -1.25 8.88
N TYR A 103 -1.92 -0.83 8.14
CA TYR A 103 -2.06 -0.37 6.76
C TYR A 103 -1.89 -1.51 5.76
N VAL A 104 -2.61 -1.40 4.64
CA VAL A 104 -2.41 -2.25 3.46
C VAL A 104 -2.15 -1.34 2.26
N SER A 105 -1.15 -1.69 1.44
CA SER A 105 -0.77 -0.89 0.28
C SER A 105 -1.29 -1.46 -1.05
N LEU A 106 -1.85 -0.60 -1.91
CA LEU A 106 -2.20 -0.90 -3.31
C LEU A 106 -1.47 0.06 -4.25
N GLU A 107 -0.75 -0.49 -5.22
CA GLU A 107 0.08 0.28 -6.16
C GLU A 107 -0.71 0.80 -7.36
N VAL A 108 -0.45 2.05 -7.75
CA VAL A 108 -0.91 2.58 -9.04
C VAL A 108 -0.30 1.79 -10.20
N SER A 109 -0.88 1.89 -11.40
CA SER A 109 -0.33 1.23 -12.58
C SER A 109 1.12 1.68 -12.84
N PRO A 110 2.07 0.76 -13.09
CA PRO A 110 3.45 1.14 -13.42
C PRO A 110 3.56 1.86 -14.76
N LEU A 111 2.55 1.74 -15.64
CA LEU A 111 2.53 2.39 -16.96
C LEU A 111 2.41 3.91 -16.87
N ILE A 112 1.97 4.44 -15.73
CA ILE A 112 1.78 5.88 -15.51
C ILE A 112 2.86 6.47 -14.59
N ALA A 113 3.91 5.72 -14.26
CA ALA A 113 4.97 6.14 -13.33
C ALA A 113 5.75 7.39 -13.77
N HIS A 114 5.66 7.78 -15.04
CA HIS A 114 6.28 8.99 -15.60
C HIS A 114 5.26 10.07 -16.01
N ASP A 115 4.00 9.92 -15.58
CA ASP A 115 2.92 10.88 -15.80
C ASP A 115 2.34 11.33 -14.46
N THR A 116 2.72 12.55 -14.05
CA THR A 116 2.30 13.15 -12.78
C THR A 116 0.77 13.28 -12.68
N GLN A 117 0.11 13.80 -13.72
CA GLN A 117 -1.31 14.14 -13.63
C GLN A 117 -2.17 12.88 -13.61
N THR A 118 -1.80 11.88 -14.40
CA THR A 118 -2.50 10.59 -14.41
C THR A 118 -2.26 9.84 -13.09
N THR A 119 -1.05 9.90 -12.53
CA THR A 119 -0.74 9.31 -11.21
C THR A 119 -1.57 9.95 -10.08
N ILE A 120 -1.69 11.29 -10.07
CA ILE A 120 -2.54 12.00 -9.10
C ILE A 120 -3.98 11.53 -9.21
N THR A 121 -4.53 11.56 -10.43
CA THR A 121 -5.91 11.18 -10.70
C THR A 121 -6.19 9.76 -10.24
N GLU A 122 -5.27 8.84 -10.53
CA GLU A 122 -5.39 7.44 -10.17
C GLU A 122 -5.26 7.21 -8.67
N ALA A 123 -4.33 7.86 -7.99
CA ALA A 123 -4.16 7.74 -6.55
C ALA A 123 -5.43 8.18 -5.79
N LEU A 124 -6.00 9.33 -6.17
CA LEU A 124 -7.24 9.82 -5.59
C LEU A 124 -8.43 8.89 -5.89
N ARG A 125 -8.49 8.35 -7.11
CA ARG A 125 -9.54 7.40 -7.51
C ARG A 125 -9.44 6.11 -6.71
N LEU A 126 -8.27 5.48 -6.63
CA LEU A 126 -8.06 4.24 -5.88
C LEU A 126 -8.39 4.43 -4.40
N PHE A 127 -7.92 5.53 -3.78
CA PHE A 127 -8.23 5.81 -2.38
C PHE A 127 -9.74 5.92 -2.13
N LYS A 128 -10.46 6.57 -3.05
CA LYS A 128 -11.91 6.71 -2.99
C LYS A 128 -12.66 5.39 -3.25
N VAL A 129 -12.23 4.59 -4.22
CA VAL A 129 -12.93 3.35 -4.61
C VAL A 129 -12.71 2.25 -3.58
N VAL A 130 -11.50 2.14 -3.01
CA VAL A 130 -11.22 1.17 -1.94
C VAL A 130 -11.97 1.54 -0.67
N ASP A 131 -12.13 2.84 -0.38
CA ASP A 131 -12.97 3.37 0.71
C ASP A 131 -12.67 2.75 2.08
N ARG A 132 -11.41 2.80 2.48
CA ARG A 132 -10.92 2.34 3.80
C ARG A 132 -9.83 3.30 4.30
N PRO A 133 -9.89 3.73 5.58
CA PRO A 133 -8.98 4.76 6.10
C PRO A 133 -7.54 4.27 6.28
N ASN A 134 -7.33 2.96 6.34
CA ASN A 134 -6.04 2.31 6.49
C ASN A 134 -5.43 1.85 5.15
N LEU A 135 -5.98 2.29 4.01
CA LEU A 135 -5.31 2.12 2.72
C LEU A 135 -4.11 3.06 2.63
N MET A 136 -3.00 2.55 2.11
CA MET A 136 -1.95 3.36 1.49
C MET A 136 -1.96 3.17 -0.02
N VAL A 137 -2.03 4.25 -0.78
CA VAL A 137 -1.77 4.19 -2.22
C VAL A 137 -0.26 4.19 -2.42
N LYS A 138 0.24 3.20 -3.15
CA LYS A 138 1.67 3.06 -3.40
C LYS A 138 2.05 3.74 -4.70
N ILE A 139 3.00 4.68 -4.61
CA ILE A 139 3.43 5.55 -5.72
C ILE A 139 4.96 5.48 -5.84
N PRO A 140 5.52 5.22 -7.03
CA PRO A 140 6.97 5.18 -7.20
C PRO A 140 7.60 6.58 -7.13
N SER A 141 8.78 6.67 -6.50
CA SER A 141 9.55 7.91 -6.29
C SER A 141 10.32 8.39 -7.53
N THR A 142 9.72 8.27 -8.71
CA THR A 142 10.28 8.85 -9.95
C THR A 142 10.21 10.38 -9.90
N PRO A 143 10.94 11.12 -10.76
CA PRO A 143 10.81 12.58 -10.84
C PRO A 143 9.36 13.06 -11.08
N ALA A 144 8.56 12.29 -11.82
CA ALA A 144 7.14 12.58 -12.04
C ALA A 144 6.24 12.14 -10.86
N GLY A 145 6.68 11.15 -10.08
CA GLY A 145 5.98 10.66 -8.89
C GLY A 145 6.11 11.59 -7.69
N ILE A 146 7.24 12.29 -7.52
CA ILE A 146 7.45 13.25 -6.42
C ILE A 146 6.32 14.30 -6.31
N PRO A 147 5.96 15.05 -7.38
CA PRO A 147 4.83 15.98 -7.31
C PRO A 147 3.47 15.28 -7.12
N ALA A 148 3.31 14.05 -7.62
CA ALA A 148 2.08 13.28 -7.41
C ALA A 148 1.91 12.83 -5.95
N ILE A 149 3.00 12.46 -5.27
CA ILE A 149 3.04 12.14 -3.85
C ILE A 149 2.64 13.35 -3.02
N GLU A 150 3.23 14.53 -3.30
CA GLU A 150 2.88 15.76 -2.59
C GLU A 150 1.39 16.10 -2.71
N GLU A 151 0.83 16.00 -3.93
CA GLU A 151 -0.58 16.27 -4.18
C GLU A 151 -1.51 15.26 -3.49
N ALA A 152 -1.18 13.97 -3.53
CA ALA A 152 -1.95 12.93 -2.85
C ALA A 152 -1.96 13.16 -1.33
N ILE A 153 -0.81 13.48 -0.72
CA ILE A 153 -0.70 13.81 0.69
C ILE A 153 -1.51 15.09 1.01
N ALA A 154 -1.45 16.11 0.16
CA ALA A 154 -2.24 17.34 0.34
C ALA A 154 -3.75 17.05 0.32
N ALA A 155 -4.20 16.15 -0.55
CA ALA A 155 -5.57 15.68 -0.61
C ALA A 155 -5.97 14.80 0.60
N GLY A 156 -5.01 14.33 1.39
CA GLY A 156 -5.21 13.52 2.59
C GLY A 156 -5.21 12.01 2.35
N VAL A 157 -4.62 11.56 1.24
CA VAL A 157 -4.38 10.15 0.95
C VAL A 157 -3.16 9.68 1.72
N ASN A 158 -3.21 8.48 2.32
CA ASN A 158 -2.00 7.88 2.87
C ASN A 158 -1.17 7.30 1.72
N VAL A 159 0.14 7.52 1.72
CA VAL A 159 1.01 7.14 0.60
C VAL A 159 2.14 6.22 1.04
N ASN A 160 2.26 5.06 0.41
CA ASN A 160 3.46 4.24 0.45
C ASN A 160 4.37 4.64 -0.72
N VAL A 161 5.43 5.39 -0.44
CA VAL A 161 6.36 5.79 -1.49
C VAL A 161 7.33 4.66 -1.75
N THR A 162 7.45 4.19 -3.00
CA THR A 162 8.24 3.01 -3.36
C THR A 162 9.40 3.33 -4.31
N LEU A 163 10.25 2.33 -4.56
CA LEU A 163 11.40 2.39 -5.46
C LEU A 163 12.44 3.45 -5.08
N ILE A 164 12.67 3.63 -3.77
CA ILE A 164 13.70 4.54 -3.27
C ILE A 164 15.02 3.75 -3.12
N PHE A 165 16.07 4.21 -3.79
CA PHE A 165 17.38 3.54 -3.83
C PHE A 165 18.55 4.43 -3.39
N ALA A 166 18.33 5.73 -3.23
CA ALA A 166 19.36 6.71 -2.93
C ALA A 166 18.89 7.66 -1.83
N VAL A 167 19.83 8.10 -0.98
CA VAL A 167 19.56 9.06 0.10
C VAL A 167 18.99 10.37 -0.44
N GLN A 168 19.54 10.87 -1.55
CA GLN A 168 19.04 12.07 -2.24
C GLN A 168 17.54 11.95 -2.57
N ASN A 169 17.12 10.80 -3.10
CA ASN A 169 15.73 10.58 -3.49
C ASN A 169 14.83 10.34 -2.26
N TYR A 170 15.35 9.75 -1.19
CA TYR A 170 14.66 9.72 0.10
C TYR A 170 14.39 11.14 0.64
N GLU A 171 15.36 12.05 0.57
CA GLU A 171 15.19 13.44 1.00
C GLU A 171 14.11 14.16 0.18
N GLU A 172 14.08 13.96 -1.14
CA GLU A 172 13.02 14.50 -2.02
C GLU A 172 11.63 14.01 -1.59
N VAL A 173 11.51 12.71 -1.28
CA VAL A 173 10.27 12.09 -0.80
C VAL A 173 9.85 12.67 0.55
N ALA A 174 10.77 12.78 1.50
CA ALA A 174 10.49 13.34 2.82
C ALA A 174 10.02 14.79 2.73
N LEU A 175 10.66 15.60 1.86
CA LEU A 175 10.26 16.98 1.62
C LEU A 175 8.90 17.07 0.91
N ALA A 176 8.59 16.18 -0.02
CA ALA A 176 7.28 16.12 -0.67
C ALA A 176 6.16 15.79 0.33
N TYR A 177 6.40 14.88 1.27
CA TYR A 177 5.48 14.59 2.37
C TYR A 177 5.23 15.83 3.24
N ILE A 178 6.30 16.50 3.69
CA ILE A 178 6.20 17.72 4.51
C ILE A 178 5.40 18.81 3.78
N ARG A 179 5.74 19.12 2.52
CA ARG A 179 5.03 20.13 1.73
C ARG A 179 3.56 19.76 1.52
N GLY A 180 3.25 18.48 1.29
CA GLY A 180 1.88 18.00 1.17
C GLY A 180 1.06 18.26 2.43
N LEU A 181 1.63 17.95 3.61
CA LEU A 181 0.98 18.23 4.90
C LEU A 181 0.81 19.73 5.16
N GLU A 182 1.82 20.55 4.85
CA GLU A 182 1.74 22.01 4.98
C GLU A 182 0.63 22.60 4.11
N ARG A 183 0.54 22.16 2.84
CA ARG A 183 -0.52 22.56 1.91
C ARG A 183 -1.90 22.15 2.42
N ARG A 184 -2.04 20.93 2.95
CA ARG A 184 -3.29 20.46 3.55
C ARG A 184 -3.71 21.30 4.74
N LEU A 185 -2.78 21.57 5.66
CA LEU A 185 -3.03 22.37 6.85
C LEU A 185 -3.43 23.80 6.47
N ALA A 186 -2.74 24.41 5.50
CA ALA A 186 -3.06 25.74 4.99
C ALA A 186 -4.45 25.81 4.34
N ALA A 187 -4.92 24.70 3.74
CA ALA A 187 -6.27 24.56 3.22
C ALA A 187 -7.33 24.20 4.28
N GLY A 188 -6.95 24.11 5.56
CA GLY A 188 -7.85 23.78 6.68
C GLY A 188 -8.13 22.28 6.86
N GLY A 189 -7.37 21.41 6.18
CA GLY A 189 -7.49 19.95 6.31
C GLY A 189 -6.81 19.40 7.56
N ASP A 190 -7.29 18.25 8.04
CA ASP A 190 -6.69 17.55 9.18
C ASP A 190 -5.48 16.72 8.74
N VAL A 191 -4.32 16.99 9.34
CA VAL A 191 -3.04 16.31 9.06
C VAL A 191 -2.74 15.15 10.00
N ARG A 192 -3.49 15.00 11.11
CA ARG A 192 -3.20 13.99 12.17
C ARG A 192 -3.40 12.55 11.70
N HIS A 193 -4.00 12.36 10.53
CA HIS A 193 -4.44 11.06 10.03
C HIS A 193 -3.90 10.76 8.63
N VAL A 194 -3.02 11.62 8.11
CA VAL A 194 -2.33 11.39 6.84
C VAL A 194 -1.00 10.72 7.15
N ALA A 195 -0.89 9.44 6.80
CA ALA A 195 0.31 8.64 7.02
C ALA A 195 1.09 8.42 5.73
N SER A 196 2.41 8.28 5.85
CA SER A 196 3.26 7.89 4.73
C SER A 196 4.41 7.01 5.21
N VAL A 197 4.81 6.06 4.36
CA VAL A 197 6.05 5.30 4.50
C VAL A 197 6.94 5.52 3.29
N ALA A 198 8.26 5.47 3.49
CA ALA A 198 9.27 5.54 2.44
C ALA A 198 9.95 4.17 2.29
N SER A 199 9.48 3.37 1.34
CA SER A 199 9.99 2.02 1.06
C SER A 199 11.36 2.09 0.38
N PHE A 200 12.41 2.14 1.20
CA PHE A 200 13.81 2.15 0.79
C PHE A 200 14.32 0.73 0.55
N PHE A 201 14.82 0.45 -0.65
CA PHE A 201 15.23 -0.89 -1.06
C PHE A 201 16.66 -1.18 -0.60
N LEU A 202 16.88 -2.34 0.02
CA LEU A 202 18.18 -2.78 0.52
C LEU A 202 18.85 -3.79 -0.41
N SER A 203 18.25 -4.98 -0.58
CA SER A 203 18.89 -6.10 -1.28
C SER A 203 19.31 -5.80 -2.73
N ARG A 204 18.61 -4.90 -3.41
CA ARG A 204 18.97 -4.50 -4.78
C ARG A 204 20.29 -3.72 -4.84
N ILE A 205 20.64 -2.99 -3.78
CA ILE A 205 21.89 -2.23 -3.70
C ILE A 205 23.08 -3.20 -3.61
N ASP A 206 22.93 -4.28 -2.83
CA ASP A 206 24.02 -5.28 -2.65
C ASP A 206 24.28 -6.13 -3.91
N THR A 207 23.32 -6.20 -4.83
CA THR A 207 23.39 -7.06 -6.03
C THR A 207 23.76 -6.33 -7.33
N MET A 208 23.93 -5.01 -7.30
CA MET A 208 24.31 -4.17 -8.45
C MET A 208 25.77 -3.74 -8.35
#